data_AF-A0AAE3ZSD3-F1
#
_entry.id   AF-A0AAE3ZSD3-F1
#
_cell.length_a   1.000
_cell.length_b   1.000
_cell.length_c   1.000
_cell.angle_alpha   90.00
_cell.angle_beta   90.00
_cell.angle_gamma   90.00
#
_symmetry.space_group_name_H-M   'P 1'
#
loop_
_entity.id
_entity.type
_entity.pdbx_description
1 polymer ?
#
loop_
_entity_poly.entity_id
_entity_poly.type
_entity_poly.pdbx_seq_one_letter_code
_entity_poly.pdbx_strand_id
1 'polypeptide(L)'
;MKMVDPAVELDATKAALELDATKAALEALQALDQEQVARALRWLSEILKVSPPPLISMPPSDPTSAVPYAPMLSPGVVPPMMSAVPYNVTGAPYPSYPQGGIGDLSSPKAFLASKRPKSLSEKIACLAYYLTHCRNVHHFKTADIISLNTEAAQPKMQNPSRDVAKAETRNGYLVSAGAGNRQISTLGEAIVAALPDRDAVEAAAKDHNPVRRRKPVAKRSTTSHGGSSGAAAKSAVGSEAAKSSASGLAKP
;
A
#
# COMPACT_ATOMS: atom_id res chain seq x y z
N MET A 1 -72.67 4.67 -14.47
CA MET A 1 -71.33 4.21 -14.90
C MET A 1 -70.33 5.29 -14.55
N LYS A 2 -69.49 5.09 -13.54
CA LYS A 2 -68.37 6.01 -13.27
C LYS A 2 -67.30 5.70 -14.32
N MET A 3 -67.04 6.63 -15.24
CA MET A 3 -65.89 6.54 -16.12
C MET A 3 -64.65 6.75 -15.25
N VAL A 4 -63.83 5.71 -15.12
CA VAL A 4 -62.50 5.83 -14.50
C VAL A 4 -61.61 6.50 -15.53
N ASP A 5 -60.91 7.54 -15.13
CA ASP A 5 -60.03 8.30 -16.02
C ASP A 5 -58.89 7.39 -16.53
N PRO A 6 -58.74 7.21 -17.85
CA PRO A 6 -57.75 6.29 -18.44
C PRO A 6 -56.29 6.69 -18.14
N ALA A 7 -56.06 7.94 -17.71
CA ALA A 7 -54.73 8.41 -17.30
C ALA A 7 -54.24 7.70 -16.01
N VAL A 8 -55.14 7.38 -15.09
CA VAL A 8 -54.77 6.74 -13.80
C VAL A 8 -54.34 5.28 -14.00
N GLU A 9 -54.89 4.61 -15.02
CA GLU A 9 -54.56 3.21 -15.32
C GLU A 9 -53.16 3.06 -15.95
N LEU A 10 -52.73 4.05 -16.75
CA LEU A 10 -51.42 4.01 -17.40
C LEU A 10 -50.26 4.19 -16.39
N ASP A 11 -50.42 5.07 -15.41
CA ASP A 11 -49.41 5.30 -14.37
C ASP A 11 -49.21 4.05 -13.48
N ALA A 12 -50.28 3.31 -13.20
CA ALA A 12 -50.21 2.10 -12.39
C ALA A 12 -49.40 0.97 -13.07
N THR A 13 -49.56 0.79 -14.38
CA THR A 13 -48.83 -0.24 -15.14
C THR A 13 -47.34 0.06 -15.23
N LYS A 14 -46.97 1.35 -15.38
CA LYS A 14 -45.58 1.78 -15.40
C LYS A 14 -44.91 1.55 -14.05
N ALA A 15 -45.58 1.90 -12.95
CA ALA A 15 -45.05 1.67 -11.60
C ALA A 15 -44.83 0.17 -11.32
N ALA A 16 -45.73 -0.70 -11.77
CA ALA A 16 -45.56 -2.15 -11.65
C ALA A 16 -44.33 -2.65 -12.42
N LEU A 17 -44.13 -2.17 -13.65
CA LEU A 17 -42.99 -2.54 -14.48
C LEU A 17 -41.65 -2.06 -13.90
N GLU A 18 -41.60 -0.85 -13.35
CA GLU A 18 -40.42 -0.33 -12.64
C GLU A 18 -40.10 -1.16 -11.39
N LEU A 19 -41.11 -1.60 -10.66
CA LEU A 19 -40.95 -2.45 -9.47
C LEU A 19 -40.43 -3.85 -9.83
N ASP A 20 -40.88 -4.44 -10.93
CA ASP A 20 -40.36 -5.72 -11.40
C ASP A 20 -38.93 -5.60 -11.93
N ALA A 21 -38.61 -4.52 -12.65
CA ALA A 21 -37.25 -4.25 -13.12
C ALA A 21 -36.26 -4.09 -11.97
N THR A 22 -36.64 -3.39 -10.90
CA THR A 22 -35.79 -3.19 -9.71
C THR A 22 -35.57 -4.49 -8.93
N LYS A 23 -36.59 -5.34 -8.80
CA LYS A 23 -36.44 -6.67 -8.21
C LYS A 23 -35.46 -7.55 -9.00
N ALA A 24 -35.60 -7.60 -10.32
CA ALA A 24 -34.71 -8.38 -11.17
C ALA A 24 -33.24 -7.91 -11.07
N ALA A 25 -33.03 -6.59 -11.00
CA ALA A 25 -31.69 -6.03 -10.78
C ALA A 25 -31.10 -6.42 -9.42
N LEU A 26 -31.93 -6.43 -8.36
CA LEU A 26 -31.50 -6.82 -7.02
C LEU A 26 -31.14 -8.31 -6.95
N GLU A 27 -31.94 -9.18 -7.56
CA GLU A 27 -31.66 -10.61 -7.65
C GLU A 27 -30.36 -10.90 -8.40
N ALA A 28 -30.12 -10.19 -9.51
CA ALA A 28 -28.86 -10.29 -10.26
C ALA A 28 -27.64 -9.85 -9.43
N LEU A 29 -27.79 -8.82 -8.59
CA LEU A 29 -26.72 -8.36 -7.68
C LEU A 29 -26.46 -9.34 -6.54
N GLN A 30 -27.47 -10.07 -6.06
CA GLN A 30 -27.31 -11.06 -4.99
C GLN A 30 -26.54 -12.32 -5.40
N ALA A 31 -26.50 -12.64 -6.70
CA ALA A 31 -25.74 -13.77 -7.22
C ALA A 31 -24.22 -13.49 -7.38
N LEU A 32 -23.80 -12.23 -7.22
CA LEU A 32 -22.41 -11.79 -7.39
C LEU A 32 -21.66 -11.77 -6.05
N ASP A 33 -20.35 -11.98 -6.10
CA ASP A 33 -19.49 -11.82 -4.92
C ASP A 33 -19.31 -10.34 -4.57
N GLN A 34 -18.95 -10.02 -3.31
CA GLN A 34 -18.82 -8.66 -2.80
C GLN A 34 -17.92 -7.76 -3.67
N GLU A 35 -16.81 -8.31 -4.18
CA GLU A 35 -15.91 -7.55 -5.06
C GLU A 35 -16.57 -7.20 -6.39
N GLN A 36 -17.35 -8.12 -6.96
CA GLN A 36 -18.08 -7.92 -8.21
C GLN A 36 -19.22 -6.92 -8.04
N VAL A 37 -19.96 -7.00 -6.92
CA VAL A 37 -20.98 -6.02 -6.53
C VAL A 37 -20.37 -4.63 -6.44
N ALA A 38 -19.22 -4.48 -5.77
CA ALA A 38 -18.54 -3.18 -5.65
C ALA A 38 -18.14 -2.60 -7.01
N ARG A 39 -17.65 -3.42 -7.94
CA ARG A 39 -17.33 -2.97 -9.31
C ARG A 39 -18.59 -2.59 -10.09
N ALA A 40 -19.65 -3.38 -10.01
CA ALA A 40 -20.91 -3.13 -10.70
C ALA A 40 -21.57 -1.83 -10.23
N LEU A 41 -21.61 -1.59 -8.91
CA LEU A 41 -22.15 -0.36 -8.32
C LEU A 41 -21.31 0.88 -8.71
N ARG A 42 -19.98 0.76 -8.72
CA ARG A 42 -19.10 1.85 -9.17
C ARG A 42 -19.37 2.20 -10.64
N TRP A 43 -19.44 1.21 -11.51
CA TRP A 43 -19.73 1.40 -12.92
C TRP A 43 -21.13 2.02 -13.15
N LEU A 44 -22.16 1.54 -12.43
CA LEU A 44 -23.51 2.12 -12.47
C LEU A 44 -23.51 3.60 -12.03
N SER A 45 -22.79 3.94 -10.96
CA SER A 45 -22.70 5.33 -10.48
C SER A 45 -22.08 6.26 -11.52
N GLU A 46 -21.08 5.77 -12.27
CA GLU A 46 -20.41 6.51 -13.33
C GLU A 46 -21.34 6.76 -14.52
N ILE A 47 -22.08 5.74 -14.94
CA ILE A 47 -23.04 5.84 -16.06
C ILE A 47 -24.21 6.75 -15.73
N LEU A 48 -24.79 6.57 -14.54
CA LEU A 48 -25.96 7.35 -14.12
C LEU A 48 -25.58 8.77 -13.68
N LYS A 49 -24.27 9.09 -13.63
CA LYS A 49 -23.73 10.34 -13.07
C LYS A 49 -24.29 10.63 -11.67
N VAL A 50 -24.60 9.56 -10.93
CA VAL A 50 -25.07 9.66 -9.55
C VAL A 50 -23.80 9.84 -8.73
N SER A 51 -23.49 11.08 -8.39
CA SER A 51 -22.45 11.37 -7.41
C SER A 51 -22.78 10.56 -6.15
N PRO A 52 -21.82 9.82 -5.57
CA PRO A 52 -22.05 9.21 -4.28
C PRO A 52 -22.55 10.31 -3.34
N PRO A 53 -23.63 10.07 -2.56
CA PRO A 53 -24.07 11.04 -1.59
C PRO A 53 -22.85 11.38 -0.73
N PRO A 54 -22.60 12.68 -0.45
CA PRO A 54 -21.53 13.04 0.46
C PRO A 54 -21.77 12.20 1.69
N LEU A 55 -20.79 11.37 2.07
CA LEU A 55 -20.88 10.61 3.30
C LEU A 55 -21.20 11.66 4.36
N ILE A 56 -22.46 11.67 4.82
CA ILE A 56 -22.87 12.47 5.95
C ILE A 56 -21.95 11.92 7.01
N SER A 57 -20.91 12.69 7.32
CA SER A 57 -19.97 12.43 8.38
C SER A 57 -20.86 12.32 9.60
N MET A 58 -21.31 11.11 9.90
CA MET A 58 -22.06 10.86 11.11
C MET A 58 -21.14 11.41 12.19
N PRO A 59 -21.57 12.45 12.93
CA PRO A 59 -20.76 12.95 14.01
C PRO A 59 -20.39 11.73 14.86
N PRO A 60 -19.11 11.58 15.24
CA PRO A 60 -18.70 10.46 16.06
C PRO A 60 -19.69 10.40 17.21
N SER A 61 -20.44 9.30 17.27
CA SER A 61 -21.36 9.06 18.36
C SER A 61 -20.50 8.90 19.60
N ASP A 62 -20.28 10.01 20.29
CA ASP A 62 -19.55 10.06 21.56
C ASP A 62 -20.21 9.02 22.47
N PRO A 63 -19.50 7.93 22.85
CA PRO A 63 -20.04 6.93 23.76
C PRO A 63 -20.18 7.45 25.21
N THR A 64 -20.00 8.75 25.43
CA THR A 64 -19.87 9.36 26.77
C THR A 64 -21.03 10.31 27.10
N SER A 65 -22.14 10.29 26.36
CA SER A 65 -23.38 10.97 26.79
C SER A 65 -24.29 10.04 27.58
N ALA A 66 -23.72 9.36 28.58
CA ALA A 66 -24.49 8.93 29.75
C ALA A 66 -24.52 10.13 30.68
N VAL A 67 -25.58 10.95 30.58
CA VAL A 67 -25.83 12.03 31.52
C VAL A 67 -26.39 11.39 32.80
N PRO A 68 -25.66 11.29 33.92
CA PRO A 68 -26.32 11.08 35.20
C PRO A 68 -27.09 12.37 35.52
N TYR A 69 -28.39 12.23 35.72
CA TYR A 69 -29.19 13.22 36.44
C TYR A 69 -28.51 13.50 37.78
N ALA A 70 -27.85 14.65 37.92
CA ALA A 70 -27.40 15.18 39.19
C ALA A 70 -28.40 16.26 39.66
N PRO A 71 -29.02 16.10 40.84
CA PRO A 71 -29.93 17.09 41.37
C PRO A 71 -29.16 18.34 41.83
N MET A 72 -29.76 19.49 41.53
CA MET A 72 -29.50 20.81 42.10
C MET A 72 -29.14 20.74 43.59
N LEU A 73 -28.02 21.35 44.01
CA LEU A 73 -27.91 22.12 45.25
C LEU A 73 -26.55 22.83 45.43
N SER A 74 -26.67 24.10 45.81
CA SER A 74 -25.76 24.93 46.62
C SER A 74 -24.62 25.75 45.97
N PRO A 75 -24.67 27.09 46.08
CA PRO A 75 -23.53 27.97 45.83
C PRO A 75 -22.67 28.16 47.09
N GLY A 76 -21.35 28.18 46.90
CA GLY A 76 -20.44 28.90 47.78
C GLY A 76 -19.58 28.06 48.73
N VAL A 77 -18.48 27.51 48.22
CA VAL A 77 -17.22 27.34 48.97
C VAL A 77 -16.08 27.52 47.97
N VAL A 78 -15.29 28.59 48.12
CA VAL A 78 -13.99 28.77 47.46
C VAL A 78 -12.96 27.85 48.14
N PRO A 79 -12.31 26.91 47.43
CA PRO A 79 -11.18 26.20 48.00
C PRO A 79 -9.87 27.00 47.84
N PRO A 80 -8.96 26.90 48.83
CA PRO A 80 -7.72 27.66 48.89
C PRO A 80 -6.64 27.10 47.97
N MET A 81 -5.75 28.01 47.58
CA MET A 81 -4.47 27.73 46.95
C MET A 81 -3.65 26.73 47.77
N MET A 82 -3.46 25.51 47.25
CA MET A 82 -2.48 24.54 47.73
C MET A 82 -1.67 24.12 46.50
N SER A 83 -0.50 24.72 46.34
CA SER A 83 0.79 24.19 46.78
C SER A 83 1.38 23.24 45.74
N ALA A 84 2.39 23.77 45.05
CA ALA A 84 3.24 23.07 44.12
C ALA A 84 3.91 21.87 44.81
N VAL A 85 3.51 20.67 44.41
CA VAL A 85 4.27 19.45 44.71
C VAL A 85 5.20 19.21 43.53
N PRO A 86 6.54 19.26 43.69
CA PRO A 86 7.47 18.86 42.64
C PRO A 86 7.41 17.34 42.50
N TYR A 87 6.71 16.86 41.48
CA TYR A 87 6.76 15.46 41.09
C TYR A 87 8.10 15.19 40.39
N ASN A 88 9.09 14.75 41.18
CA ASN A 88 10.21 13.98 40.65
C ASN A 88 9.66 12.61 40.19
N VAL A 89 9.20 12.56 38.94
CA VAL A 89 8.84 11.31 38.26
C VAL A 89 10.14 10.66 37.78
N THR A 90 10.86 10.03 38.70
CA THR A 90 11.82 8.96 38.38
C THR A 90 11.04 7.66 38.24
N GLY A 91 10.15 7.63 37.23
CA GLY A 91 9.40 6.44 36.84
C GLY A 91 10.13 5.76 35.70
N ALA A 92 10.58 4.52 35.93
CA ALA A 92 11.18 3.69 34.91
C ALA A 92 10.31 3.65 33.63
N PRO A 93 10.93 3.73 32.43
CA PRO A 93 10.19 3.72 31.18
C PRO A 93 9.58 2.32 30.98
N TYR A 94 8.28 2.19 31.23
CA TYR A 94 7.56 1.02 30.75
C TYR A 94 7.62 1.02 29.21
N PRO A 95 8.08 -0.07 28.56
CA PRO A 95 7.81 -0.27 27.15
C PRO A 95 6.33 -0.64 27.03
N SER A 96 5.47 0.38 26.90
CA SER A 96 4.10 0.17 26.45
C SER A 96 4.16 -0.29 25.00
N TYR A 97 4.10 -1.61 24.80
CA TYR A 97 3.84 -2.17 23.49
C TYR A 97 2.37 -1.88 23.15
N PRO A 98 2.09 -1.20 22.02
CA PRO A 98 0.73 -0.90 21.63
C PRO A 98 -0.03 -2.19 21.36
N GLN A 99 -1.23 -2.23 21.93
CA GLN A 99 -2.16 -3.34 21.93
C GLN A 99 -2.80 -3.41 20.53
N GLY A 100 -2.14 -4.15 19.64
CA GLY A 100 -2.53 -4.36 18.25
C GLY A 100 -3.87 -5.09 18.11
N GLY A 101 -4.96 -4.34 18.19
CA GLY A 101 -6.23 -4.75 17.60
C GLY A 101 -6.08 -4.79 16.08
N ILE A 102 -6.86 -5.64 15.42
CA ILE A 102 -6.78 -5.92 13.97
C ILE A 102 -6.93 -4.65 13.09
N GLY A 103 -7.31 -3.50 13.66
CA GLY A 103 -7.28 -2.17 13.03
C GLY A 103 -5.93 -1.44 13.00
N ASP A 104 -4.87 -1.93 13.65
CA ASP A 104 -3.58 -1.22 13.73
C ASP A 104 -2.72 -1.35 12.47
N LEU A 105 -3.06 -2.27 11.56
CA LEU A 105 -2.44 -2.32 10.22
C LEU A 105 -2.90 -1.14 9.33
N SER A 106 -3.86 -0.33 9.77
CA SER A 106 -4.27 0.90 9.09
C SER A 106 -3.26 2.04 9.22
N SER A 107 -2.21 1.91 10.03
CA SER A 107 -1.10 2.86 10.05
C SER A 107 0.09 2.36 9.23
N PRO A 108 0.63 3.16 8.29
CA PRO A 108 1.83 2.79 7.52
C PRO A 108 3.04 2.47 8.41
N LYS A 109 3.14 3.15 9.56
CA LYS A 109 4.21 2.97 10.54
C LYS A 109 4.15 1.59 11.20
N ALA A 110 2.96 1.19 11.65
CA ALA A 110 2.74 -0.12 12.28
C ALA A 110 2.96 -1.25 11.26
N PHE A 111 2.48 -1.07 10.03
CA PHE A 111 2.70 -2.02 8.95
C PHE A 111 4.19 -2.27 8.70
N LEU A 112 5.01 -1.22 8.52
CA LEU A 112 6.46 -1.37 8.33
C LEU A 112 7.17 -1.97 9.55
N ALA A 113 6.73 -1.62 10.77
CA ALA A 113 7.29 -2.18 11.99
C ALA A 113 7.05 -3.70 12.11
N SER A 114 5.91 -4.19 11.60
CA SER A 114 5.58 -5.63 11.57
C SER A 114 6.43 -6.39 10.54
N LYS A 115 6.62 -5.82 9.35
CA LYS A 115 7.34 -6.46 8.23
C LYS A 115 8.86 -6.41 8.36
N ARG A 116 9.40 -5.45 9.12
CA ARG A 116 10.84 -5.29 9.41
C ARG A 116 11.73 -5.44 8.16
N PRO A 117 11.52 -4.64 7.10
CA PRO A 117 12.35 -4.72 5.90
C PRO A 117 13.83 -4.45 6.23
N LYS A 118 14.74 -5.29 5.73
CA LYS A 118 16.19 -5.13 5.97
C LYS A 118 16.83 -4.21 4.94
N SER A 119 16.41 -4.34 3.69
CA SER A 119 16.93 -3.54 2.58
C SER A 119 16.00 -2.38 2.23
N LEU A 120 16.57 -1.33 1.64
CA LEU A 120 15.78 -0.20 1.16
C LEU A 120 14.82 -0.59 0.03
N SER A 121 15.19 -1.57 -0.80
CA SER A 121 14.32 -2.12 -1.84
C SER A 121 13.12 -2.88 -1.25
N GLU A 122 13.32 -3.68 -0.20
CA GLU A 122 12.21 -4.30 0.55
C GLU A 122 11.30 -3.25 1.19
N LYS A 123 11.88 -2.18 1.75
CA LYS A 123 11.10 -1.07 2.33
C LYS A 123 10.19 -0.44 1.27
N ILE A 124 10.73 -0.17 0.08
CA ILE A 124 9.95 0.36 -1.04
C ILE A 124 8.85 -0.62 -1.48
N ALA A 125 9.13 -1.92 -1.51
CA ALA A 125 8.13 -2.94 -1.81
C ALA A 125 7.00 -2.96 -0.76
N CYS A 126 7.33 -2.86 0.53
CA CYS A 126 6.34 -2.77 1.60
C CYS A 126 5.48 -1.50 1.46
N LEU A 127 6.08 -0.34 1.18
CA LEU A 127 5.35 0.91 0.96
C LEU A 127 4.42 0.80 -0.25
N ALA A 128 4.90 0.23 -1.36
CA ALA A 128 4.09 -0.02 -2.56
C ALA A 128 2.90 -0.96 -2.29
N TYR A 129 3.13 -2.04 -1.53
CA TYR A 129 2.10 -2.99 -1.12
C TYR A 129 1.01 -2.30 -0.29
N TYR A 130 1.42 -1.42 0.62
CA TYR A 130 0.51 -0.65 1.44
C TYR A 130 -0.35 0.32 0.60
N LEU A 131 0.26 1.01 -0.38
CA LEU A 131 -0.50 1.86 -1.31
C LEU A 131 -1.58 1.07 -2.06
N THR A 132 -1.23 -0.14 -2.52
CA THR A 132 -2.17 -0.99 -3.27
C THR A 132 -3.29 -1.52 -2.41
N HIS A 133 -2.97 -2.11 -1.26
CA HIS A 133 -3.94 -2.89 -0.48
C HIS A 133 -4.67 -2.06 0.58
N CYS A 134 -4.02 -1.04 1.16
CA CYS A 134 -4.62 -0.23 2.21
C CYS A 134 -5.19 1.09 1.68
N ARG A 135 -4.64 1.62 0.57
CA ARG A 135 -5.11 2.88 -0.04
C ARG A 135 -5.83 2.70 -1.39
N ASN A 136 -5.90 1.48 -1.92
CA ASN A 136 -6.49 1.19 -3.24
C ASN A 136 -5.85 2.01 -4.38
N VAL A 137 -4.55 2.33 -4.26
CA VAL A 137 -3.76 3.03 -5.29
C VAL A 137 -2.85 2.03 -5.99
N HIS A 138 -3.34 1.48 -7.11
CA HIS A 138 -2.59 0.47 -7.88
C HIS A 138 -1.42 1.03 -8.68
N HIS A 139 -1.56 2.26 -9.18
CA HIS A 139 -0.52 2.96 -9.93
C HIS A 139 -0.06 4.16 -9.11
N PHE A 140 1.22 4.21 -8.80
CA PHE A 140 1.80 5.25 -7.96
C PHE A 140 3.10 5.80 -8.55
N LYS A 141 3.45 7.01 -8.14
CA LYS A 141 4.70 7.69 -8.51
C LYS A 141 5.70 7.61 -7.35
N THR A 142 6.95 7.98 -7.63
CA THR A 142 7.98 8.11 -6.59
C THR A 142 7.56 9.10 -5.48
N ALA A 143 6.80 10.14 -5.83
CA ALA A 143 6.28 11.13 -4.88
C ALA A 143 5.38 10.49 -3.80
N ASP A 144 4.53 9.53 -4.18
CA ASP A 144 3.61 8.86 -3.27
C ASP A 144 4.38 7.99 -2.26
N ILE A 145 5.45 7.33 -2.70
CA ILE A 145 6.35 6.55 -1.83
C ILE A 145 7.08 7.47 -0.83
N ILE A 146 7.52 8.66 -1.25
CA ILE A 146 8.17 9.64 -0.36
C ILE A 146 7.18 10.17 0.69
N SER A 147 5.96 10.49 0.26
CA SER A 147 4.88 10.93 1.14
C SER A 147 4.56 9.85 2.19
N LEU A 148 4.36 8.61 1.74
CA LEU A 148 4.08 7.49 2.64
C LEU A 148 5.25 7.15 3.58
N ASN A 149 6.50 7.29 3.12
CA ASN A 149 7.68 7.11 3.98
C ASN A 149 7.73 8.16 5.11
N THR A 150 7.33 9.39 4.79
CA THR A 150 7.27 10.49 5.78
C THR A 150 6.15 10.23 6.80
N GLU A 151 4.98 9.80 6.33
CA GLU A 151 3.86 9.42 7.18
C GLU A 151 4.16 8.22 8.08
N ALA A 152 4.91 7.24 7.57
CA ALA A 152 5.40 6.13 8.37
C ALA A 152 6.49 6.51 9.39
N ALA A 153 6.82 7.81 9.50
CA ALA A 153 7.89 8.36 10.34
C ALA A 153 9.23 7.63 10.17
N GLN A 154 9.55 7.25 8.93
CA GLN A 154 10.80 6.57 8.59
C GLN A 154 11.91 7.57 8.27
N PRO A 155 13.19 7.17 8.40
CA PRO A 155 14.30 7.98 7.91
C PRO A 155 14.10 8.39 6.45
N LYS A 156 14.44 9.64 6.13
CA LYS A 156 14.32 10.19 4.78
C LYS A 156 15.22 9.43 3.81
N MET A 157 14.68 9.04 2.66
CA MET A 157 15.48 8.44 1.58
C MET A 157 16.43 9.47 0.98
N GLN A 158 17.71 9.13 0.86
CA GLN A 158 18.74 10.02 0.31
C GLN A 158 18.52 10.26 -1.19
N ASN A 159 18.17 9.22 -1.96
CA ASN A 159 17.90 9.33 -3.40
C ASN A 159 16.71 8.44 -3.82
N PRO A 160 15.46 8.85 -3.51
CA PRO A 160 14.28 8.01 -3.71
C PRO A 160 14.10 7.55 -5.16
N SER A 161 14.37 8.40 -6.15
CA SER A 161 14.26 8.02 -7.57
C SER A 161 15.21 6.87 -7.94
N ARG A 162 16.45 6.91 -7.46
CA ARG A 162 17.45 5.85 -7.68
C ARG A 162 17.07 4.56 -6.94
N ASP A 163 16.55 4.67 -5.72
CA ASP A 163 16.22 3.53 -4.89
C ASP A 163 14.99 2.77 -5.41
N VAL A 164 13.96 3.51 -5.87
CA VAL A 164 12.80 2.92 -6.53
C VAL A 164 13.19 2.30 -7.88
N ALA A 165 14.07 2.94 -8.66
CA ALA A 165 14.62 2.34 -9.88
C ALA A 165 15.42 1.06 -9.62
N LYS A 166 16.15 0.97 -8.51
CA LYS A 166 16.85 -0.25 -8.09
C LYS A 166 15.87 -1.35 -7.69
N ALA A 167 14.81 -1.01 -6.94
CA ALA A 167 13.76 -1.95 -6.55
C ALA A 167 13.03 -2.54 -7.79
N GLU A 168 12.80 -1.71 -8.81
CA GLU A 168 12.22 -2.14 -10.09
C GLU A 168 13.20 -2.99 -10.92
N THR A 169 14.36 -2.44 -11.29
CA THR A 169 15.23 -3.05 -12.32
C THR A 169 16.10 -4.19 -11.80
N ARG A 170 16.64 -4.08 -10.57
CA ARG A 170 17.60 -5.04 -10.02
C ARG A 170 16.91 -6.13 -9.21
N ASN A 171 15.87 -5.76 -8.48
CA ASN A 171 15.17 -6.67 -7.57
C ASN A 171 13.86 -7.21 -8.18
N GLY A 172 13.26 -6.51 -9.16
CA GLY A 172 12.00 -6.94 -9.77
C GLY A 172 10.79 -6.80 -8.86
N TYR A 173 10.86 -5.99 -7.79
CA TYR A 173 9.75 -5.82 -6.83
C TYR A 173 8.63 -4.93 -7.38
N LEU A 174 8.99 -4.07 -8.33
CA LEU A 174 8.08 -3.15 -9.01
C LEU A 174 8.14 -3.38 -10.52
N VAL A 175 7.09 -2.97 -11.22
CA VAL A 175 7.01 -2.92 -12.68
C VAL A 175 6.58 -1.51 -13.11
N SER A 176 7.14 -1.00 -14.21
CA SER A 176 6.66 0.22 -14.85
C SER A 176 5.26 0.02 -15.43
N ALA A 177 4.33 0.92 -15.08
CA ALA A 177 2.95 0.94 -15.58
C ALA A 177 2.76 1.99 -16.70
N GLY A 178 3.86 2.55 -17.24
CA GLY A 178 3.82 3.63 -18.22
C GLY A 178 3.67 5.03 -17.61
N ALA A 179 3.96 6.08 -18.38
CA ALA A 179 3.85 7.49 -17.97
C ALA A 179 4.58 7.85 -16.65
N GLY A 180 5.63 7.11 -16.29
CA GLY A 180 6.36 7.28 -15.03
C GLY A 180 5.65 6.73 -13.79
N ASN A 181 4.49 6.09 -13.95
CA ASN A 181 3.80 5.35 -12.90
C ASN A 181 4.43 3.96 -12.73
N ARG A 182 4.34 3.44 -11.51
CA ARG A 182 4.82 2.11 -11.14
C ARG A 182 3.71 1.36 -10.43
N GLN A 183 3.80 0.05 -10.50
CA GLN A 183 2.92 -0.89 -9.81
C GLN A 183 3.80 -1.92 -9.09
N ILE A 184 3.28 -2.50 -8.00
CA ILE A 184 3.94 -3.63 -7.35
C ILE A 184 3.86 -4.88 -8.26
N SER A 185 4.96 -5.64 -8.33
CA SER A 185 4.98 -6.90 -9.08
C SER A 185 4.46 -8.05 -8.23
N THR A 186 4.06 -9.16 -8.86
CA THR A 186 3.69 -10.40 -8.15
C THR A 186 4.82 -10.90 -7.24
N LEU A 187 6.08 -10.76 -7.68
CA LEU A 187 7.26 -11.10 -6.87
C LEU A 187 7.38 -10.16 -5.65
N GLY A 188 7.13 -8.87 -5.84
CA GLY A 188 7.12 -7.89 -4.75
C GLY A 188 6.05 -8.20 -3.70
N GLU A 189 4.83 -8.56 -4.13
CA GLU A 189 3.75 -8.96 -3.23
C GLU A 189 4.10 -10.23 -2.44
N ALA A 190 4.63 -11.27 -3.11
CA ALA A 190 5.04 -12.51 -2.46
C ALA A 190 6.13 -12.29 -1.39
N ILE A 191 7.11 -11.41 -1.67
CA ILE A 191 8.15 -11.07 -0.70
C ILE A 191 7.57 -10.32 0.50
N VAL A 192 6.65 -9.38 0.29
CA VAL A 192 6.01 -8.65 1.39
C VAL A 192 5.13 -9.60 2.22
N ALA A 193 4.46 -10.55 1.60
CA ALA A 193 3.71 -11.59 2.30
C ALA A 193 4.61 -12.45 3.19
N ALA A 194 5.77 -12.87 2.68
CA ALA A 194 6.74 -13.71 3.40
C ALA A 194 7.47 -13.00 4.56
N LEU A 195 7.60 -11.67 4.52
CA LEU A 195 8.19 -10.91 5.63
C LEU A 195 7.35 -11.03 6.92
N PRO A 196 8.00 -11.16 8.10
CA PRO A 196 9.42 -10.91 8.38
C PRO A 196 10.38 -12.11 8.22
N ASP A 197 9.87 -13.29 7.87
CA ASP A 197 10.67 -14.52 7.76
C ASP A 197 11.60 -14.49 6.53
N ARG A 198 12.88 -14.79 6.74
CA ARG A 198 13.93 -14.66 5.73
C ARG A 198 14.05 -15.87 4.84
N ASP A 199 13.81 -17.04 5.40
CA ASP A 199 13.87 -18.28 4.64
C ASP A 199 12.66 -18.34 3.69
N ALA A 200 11.50 -17.89 4.17
CA ALA A 200 10.30 -17.71 3.34
C ALA A 200 10.50 -16.66 2.23
N VAL A 201 11.18 -15.54 2.51
CA VAL A 201 11.48 -14.54 1.48
C VAL A 201 12.43 -15.09 0.42
N GLU A 202 13.43 -15.88 0.80
CA GLU A 202 14.33 -16.51 -0.17
C GLU A 202 13.61 -17.57 -1.02
N ALA A 203 12.72 -18.36 -0.42
CA ALA A 203 11.86 -19.30 -1.15
C ALA A 203 10.95 -18.56 -2.14
N ALA A 204 10.22 -17.53 -1.69
CA ALA A 204 9.37 -16.72 -2.55
C ALA A 204 10.15 -16.04 -3.69
N ALA A 205 11.38 -15.58 -3.41
CA ALA A 205 12.25 -15.02 -4.43
C ALA A 205 12.68 -16.08 -5.46
N LYS A 206 12.94 -17.33 -5.06
CA LYS A 206 13.29 -18.42 -5.99
C LYS A 206 12.11 -18.82 -6.85
N ASP A 207 10.91 -18.92 -6.27
CA ASP A 207 9.70 -19.36 -6.96
C ASP A 207 9.22 -18.35 -8.00
N HIS A 208 9.28 -17.06 -7.66
CA HIS A 208 8.79 -15.99 -8.52
C HIS A 208 9.84 -15.34 -9.40
N ASN A 209 11.15 -15.59 -9.19
CA ASN A 209 12.17 -15.05 -10.08
C ASN A 209 11.95 -15.69 -11.45
N PRO A 210 11.47 -14.94 -12.45
CA PRO A 210 11.24 -15.50 -13.77
C PRO A 210 12.62 -15.90 -14.25
N VAL A 211 12.90 -17.20 -14.23
CA VAL A 211 14.14 -17.76 -14.76
C VAL A 211 14.23 -17.16 -16.15
N ARG A 212 15.12 -16.18 -16.31
CA ARG A 212 15.33 -15.52 -17.59
C ARG A 212 15.74 -16.66 -18.49
N ARG A 213 14.78 -17.19 -19.25
CA ARG A 213 15.00 -18.20 -20.27
C ARG A 213 15.99 -17.51 -21.18
N ARG A 214 17.27 -17.82 -20.98
CA ARG A 214 18.33 -17.39 -21.87
C ARG A 214 17.85 -17.92 -23.20
N LYS A 215 17.36 -17.03 -24.06
CA LYS A 215 17.02 -17.41 -25.43
C LYS A 215 18.24 -18.18 -25.89
N PRO A 216 18.11 -19.47 -26.26
CA PRO A 216 19.25 -20.23 -26.71
C PRO A 216 19.88 -19.36 -27.78
N VAL A 217 21.11 -18.90 -27.52
CA VAL A 217 21.83 -18.07 -28.47
C VAL A 217 21.97 -18.98 -29.67
N ALA A 218 21.10 -18.77 -30.68
CA ALA A 218 21.15 -19.51 -31.91
C ALA A 218 22.60 -19.37 -32.36
N LYS A 219 23.30 -20.51 -32.36
CA LYS A 219 24.74 -20.61 -32.61
C LYS A 219 24.94 -20.03 -34.00
N ARG A 220 25.22 -18.73 -34.06
CA ARG A 220 25.30 -17.97 -35.31
C ARG A 220 26.50 -18.57 -36.01
N SER A 221 26.21 -19.39 -37.02
CA SER A 221 27.21 -20.00 -37.88
C SER A 221 28.15 -18.89 -38.34
N THR A 222 29.41 -19.07 -38.00
CA THR A 222 30.53 -18.25 -38.45
C THR A 222 30.64 -18.37 -39.97
N THR A 223 29.82 -17.63 -40.70
CA THR A 223 30.13 -17.29 -42.08
C THR A 223 31.14 -16.17 -42.03
N SER A 224 32.41 -16.58 -42.06
CA SER A 224 33.55 -15.74 -42.36
C SER A 224 33.31 -15.02 -43.68
N HIS A 225 33.16 -13.70 -43.63
CA HIS A 225 33.52 -12.84 -44.75
C HIS A 225 34.59 -11.89 -44.26
N GLY A 226 35.79 -12.13 -44.76
CA GLY A 226 36.96 -11.30 -44.53
C GLY A 226 36.80 -9.93 -45.18
N GLY A 227 37.55 -8.99 -44.62
CA GLY A 227 37.65 -7.60 -45.07
C GLY A 227 38.10 -6.75 -43.88
N SER A 228 39.41 -6.71 -43.64
CA SER A 228 40.25 -5.55 -43.99
C SER A 228 40.13 -4.45 -42.92
N SER A 229 40.99 -4.44 -41.90
CA SER A 229 42.36 -3.87 -41.88
C SER A 229 42.39 -2.34 -41.83
N GLY A 230 42.62 -1.81 -40.62
CA GLY A 230 43.06 -0.43 -40.35
C GLY A 230 43.30 -0.29 -38.84
N ALA A 231 44.48 -0.66 -38.33
CA ALA A 231 45.60 0.27 -38.03
C ALA A 231 45.17 1.36 -37.01
N ALA A 232 45.42 1.18 -35.71
CA ALA A 232 46.69 1.41 -34.99
C ALA A 232 46.78 2.83 -34.38
N ALA A 233 46.71 2.92 -33.04
CA ALA A 233 47.48 3.81 -32.15
C ALA A 233 47.04 3.54 -30.70
N LYS A 234 47.79 2.77 -29.91
CA LYS A 234 48.82 3.26 -28.95
C LYS A 234 48.31 4.39 -28.03
N SER A 235 48.06 4.07 -26.76
CA SER A 235 48.83 4.66 -25.66
C SER A 235 48.67 3.81 -24.40
N ALA A 236 49.83 3.51 -23.81
CA ALA A 236 50.03 2.75 -22.60
C ALA A 236 50.68 3.70 -21.60
N VAL A 237 50.13 3.80 -20.40
CA VAL A 237 50.74 4.19 -19.11
C VAL A 237 49.69 3.75 -18.09
N GLY A 238 49.91 2.95 -17.04
CA GLY A 238 51.09 2.70 -16.23
C GLY A 238 50.68 2.86 -14.75
N SER A 239 51.34 2.10 -13.86
CA SER A 239 51.27 2.06 -12.39
C SER A 239 50.07 1.30 -11.78
N GLU A 240 50.20 0.14 -11.11
CA GLU A 240 51.17 -0.38 -10.12
C GLU A 240 50.86 0.03 -8.67
N ALA A 241 51.04 -0.95 -7.77
CA ALA A 241 51.00 -0.93 -6.31
C ALA A 241 49.62 -1.07 -5.64
N ALA A 242 49.43 -1.79 -4.54
CA ALA A 242 50.09 -2.91 -3.83
C ALA A 242 49.31 -3.03 -2.49
N LYS A 243 49.58 -4.11 -1.75
CA LYS A 243 49.28 -4.37 -0.33
C LYS A 243 47.87 -4.88 -0.02
N SER A 244 47.70 -6.17 0.28
CA SER A 244 48.11 -6.88 1.49
C SER A 244 47.42 -6.35 2.75
N SER A 245 46.52 -7.14 3.33
CA SER A 245 46.50 -7.43 4.77
C SER A 245 45.47 -8.50 5.06
N ALA A 246 46.01 -9.67 5.43
CA ALA A 246 45.31 -10.73 6.11
C ALA A 246 45.19 -10.36 7.60
N SER A 247 44.00 -10.53 8.17
CA SER A 247 43.79 -10.92 9.56
C SER A 247 42.40 -11.58 9.60
N GLY A 248 42.20 -12.81 10.07
CA GLY A 248 42.91 -13.50 11.13
C GLY A 248 42.26 -13.12 12.46
N LEU A 249 41.07 -13.68 12.77
CA LEU A 249 40.64 -13.81 14.15
C LEU A 249 39.71 -15.00 14.32
N ALA A 250 40.32 -16.10 14.74
CA ALA A 250 39.68 -17.21 15.40
C ALA A 250 39.62 -16.95 16.92
N LYS A 251 38.65 -17.62 17.56
CA LYS A 251 38.54 -18.03 18.98
C LYS A 251 37.30 -17.46 19.69
N PRO A 252 36.88 -18.10 20.78
CA PRO A 252 36.68 -19.55 20.99
C PRO A 252 35.20 -19.92 21.15
#